data_AF-A0A382B2G7-F1
#
_entry.id   AF-A0A382B2G7-F1
#
_cell.length_a   1.000
_cell.length_b   1.000
_cell.length_c   1.000
_cell.angle_alpha   90.00
_cell.angle_beta   90.00
_cell.angle_gamma   90.00
#
_symmetry.space_group_name_H-M   'P 1'
#
loop_
_entity.id
_entity.type
_entity.pdbx_description
1 polymer ?
#
loop_
_entity_poly.entity_id
_entity_poly.type
_entity_poly.pdbx_seq_one_letter_code
_entity_poly.pdbx_strand_id
1 'polypeptide(L)'
;MNPKIDSVSVKVVEEDPNGITINVRNKPDHNGCNSENVANAPVASTLPQVSKSPPSEPQRQPTRKPRRKRDSIQYRDAGKWRDLVVHEWEAVAPGETLAGMTLGEFKAATERVVAERETLKRLRGDVTGAIARRNAADQDAKKAINRVIYGVKASPRFGPDSDLYRQLGYVTDLERQSATKRVDTGNGESTDQ
;
A
#
# COMPACT_ATOMS: atom_id res chain seq x y z
N MET A 1 19.21 13.52 -13.32
CA MET A 1 17.73 13.62 -13.37
C MET A 1 17.19 12.62 -12.36
N ASN A 2 16.40 13.07 -11.37
CA ASN A 2 15.85 12.20 -10.32
C ASN A 2 14.56 11.52 -10.81
N PRO A 3 14.35 10.21 -10.55
CA PRO A 3 13.13 9.53 -10.95
C PRO A 3 11.93 10.13 -10.19
N LYS A 4 10.91 10.57 -10.93
CA LYS A 4 9.64 11.04 -10.36
C LYS A 4 8.83 9.84 -9.89
N ILE A 5 8.60 9.77 -8.58
CA ILE A 5 7.70 8.78 -7.97
C ILE A 5 6.26 9.20 -8.29
N ASP A 6 5.49 8.32 -8.94
CA ASP A 6 4.12 8.62 -9.38
C ASP A 6 3.07 8.24 -8.33
N SER A 7 3.28 7.15 -7.59
CA SER A 7 2.43 6.82 -6.44
C SER A 7 3.10 5.95 -5.39
N VAL A 8 2.77 6.22 -4.13
CA VAL A 8 3.11 5.38 -2.97
C VAL A 8 1.80 4.94 -2.32
N SER A 9 1.63 3.63 -2.14
CA SER A 9 0.50 3.06 -1.42
C SER A 9 0.99 2.27 -0.21
N VAL A 10 0.40 2.57 0.95
CA VAL A 10 0.66 1.89 2.21
C VAL A 10 -0.61 1.16 2.60
N LYS A 11 -0.52 -0.17 2.68
CA LYS A 11 -1.62 -1.01 3.19
C LYS A 11 -1.21 -1.60 4.52
N VAL A 12 -2.06 -1.41 5.52
CA VAL A 12 -1.99 -2.11 6.81
C VAL A 12 -2.82 -3.37 6.65
N VAL A 13 -2.20 -4.53 6.88
CA VAL A 13 -2.89 -5.81 6.80
C VAL A 13 -3.76 -5.97 8.05
N GLU A 14 -5.09 -6.08 7.90
CA GLU A 14 -6.03 -6.13 9.04
C GLU A 14 -5.80 -7.35 9.96
N GLU A 15 -5.22 -8.44 9.44
CA GLU A 15 -4.91 -9.65 10.22
C GLU A 15 -3.56 -9.60 10.97
N ASP A 16 -2.70 -8.61 10.69
CA ASP A 16 -1.42 -8.43 11.39
C ASP A 16 -1.12 -6.93 11.57
N PRO A 17 -1.35 -6.36 12.77
CA PRO A 17 -1.15 -4.93 13.03
C PRO A 17 0.33 -4.48 12.97
N ASN A 18 1.27 -5.40 12.71
CA ASN A 18 2.70 -5.13 12.48
C ASN A 18 3.14 -5.38 11.03
N GLY A 19 2.23 -5.75 10.13
CA GLY A 19 2.49 -5.91 8.70
C GLY A 19 2.18 -4.63 7.93
N ILE A 20 3.21 -3.81 7.66
CA ILE A 20 3.09 -2.66 6.75
C ILE A 20 3.70 -3.06 5.40
N THR A 21 2.88 -3.08 4.35
CA THR A 21 3.36 -3.27 2.97
C THR A 21 3.40 -1.91 2.27
N ILE A 22 4.61 -1.51 1.84
CA ILE A 22 4.83 -0.28 1.07
C ILE A 22 5.04 -0.66 -0.39
N ASN A 23 4.11 -0.25 -1.26
CA ASN A 23 4.25 -0.40 -2.70
C ASN A 23 4.54 0.96 -3.34
N VAL A 24 5.69 1.08 -3.98
CA VAL A 24 6.11 2.26 -4.74
C VAL A 24 6.02 1.92 -6.23
N ARG A 25 5.21 2.65 -6.99
CA ARG A 25 5.13 2.51 -8.45
C ARG A 25 5.73 3.75 -9.11
N ASN A 26 6.68 3.52 -10.01
CA ASN A 26 7.23 4.54 -10.90
C ASN A 26 6.59 4.40 -12.28
N LYS A 27 6.29 5.52 -12.95
CA LYS A 27 5.89 5.49 -14.36
C LYS A 27 7.11 5.15 -15.21
N PRO A 28 7.02 4.17 -16.14
CA PRO A 28 7.99 4.10 -17.21
C PRO A 28 7.72 5.26 -18.17
N ASP A 29 8.77 5.99 -18.54
CA ASP A 29 8.72 6.89 -19.69
C ASP A 29 8.33 6.05 -20.91
N HIS A 30 7.48 6.61 -21.78
CA HIS A 30 6.90 5.93 -22.94
C HIS A 30 7.99 5.43 -23.90
N ASN A 31 8.46 4.21 -23.71
CA ASN A 31 9.00 3.39 -24.79
C ASN A 31 8.93 1.91 -24.39
N GLY A 32 8.39 1.10 -25.29
CA GLY A 32 8.08 -0.30 -25.03
C GLY A 32 9.30 -1.18 -24.78
N CYS A 33 8.98 -2.32 -24.15
CA CYS A 33 9.71 -3.58 -24.08
C CYS A 33 10.74 -3.78 -22.95
N ASN A 34 10.33 -4.69 -22.05
CA ASN A 34 11.07 -5.77 -21.39
C ASN A 34 12.09 -5.41 -20.30
N SER A 35 11.74 -5.89 -19.10
CA SER A 35 12.59 -6.00 -17.92
C SER A 35 13.80 -6.89 -18.19
N GLU A 36 15.01 -6.32 -18.25
CA GLU A 36 16.25 -7.09 -18.09
C GLU A 36 17.24 -6.38 -17.17
N ASN A 37 17.77 -7.19 -16.24
CA ASN A 37 18.86 -6.89 -15.32
C ASN A 37 20.09 -6.37 -16.08
N VAL A 38 20.69 -5.27 -15.62
CA VAL A 38 21.98 -4.81 -16.14
C VAL A 38 23.09 -5.13 -15.14
N ALA A 39 23.91 -6.12 -15.51
CA ALA A 39 25.29 -6.24 -15.10
C ALA A 39 26.18 -5.36 -16.00
N ASN A 40 27.25 -4.79 -15.45
CA ASN A 40 28.20 -3.96 -16.18
C ASN A 40 29.16 -4.79 -17.07
N ALA A 41 29.44 -4.24 -18.25
CA ALA A 41 30.38 -4.67 -19.32
C ALA A 41 31.85 -4.29 -18.97
N PRO A 42 32.89 -4.44 -19.84
CA PRO A 42 32.94 -4.80 -21.29
C PRO A 42 34.03 -5.86 -21.64
N VAL A 43 34.22 -6.41 -22.85
CA VAL A 43 34.78 -5.80 -24.09
C VAL A 43 34.79 -6.86 -25.22
N ALA A 44 34.39 -6.44 -26.42
CA ALA A 44 34.76 -6.84 -27.81
C ALA A 44 34.79 -8.32 -28.32
N SER A 45 33.96 -8.54 -29.34
CA SER A 45 34.28 -9.12 -30.68
C SER A 45 34.37 -10.65 -30.91
N THR A 46 33.38 -11.12 -31.70
CA THR A 46 33.45 -12.11 -32.81
C THR A 46 33.28 -13.62 -32.52
N LEU A 47 32.28 -14.22 -33.20
CA LEU A 47 31.84 -15.64 -33.30
C LEU A 47 32.83 -16.54 -34.12
N PRO A 48 32.65 -17.89 -34.26
CA PRO A 48 31.73 -18.84 -33.58
C PRO A 48 32.34 -20.20 -33.12
N GLN A 49 31.63 -20.86 -32.17
CA GLN A 49 31.40 -22.31 -31.94
C GLN A 49 32.48 -23.38 -32.27
N VAL A 50 32.74 -24.30 -31.31
CA VAL A 50 32.47 -25.76 -31.37
C VAL A 50 33.31 -26.56 -30.35
N SER A 51 32.60 -27.35 -29.53
CA SER A 51 32.99 -28.60 -28.85
C SER A 51 34.14 -28.64 -27.83
N LYS A 52 33.79 -28.85 -26.56
CA LYS A 52 33.83 -30.17 -25.85
C LYS A 52 33.49 -29.96 -24.37
N SER A 53 32.52 -30.70 -23.86
CA SER A 53 32.27 -30.97 -22.43
C SER A 53 32.70 -32.41 -22.12
N PRO A 54 32.84 -32.89 -20.85
CA PRO A 54 33.28 -32.28 -19.58
C PRO A 54 34.31 -33.22 -18.85
N PRO A 55 34.65 -33.16 -17.54
CA PRO A 55 33.72 -33.37 -16.42
C PRO A 55 33.81 -32.31 -15.30
N SER A 56 32.61 -31.97 -14.84
CA SER A 56 32.21 -31.14 -13.70
C SER A 56 33.13 -31.12 -12.47
N GLU A 57 33.66 -29.95 -12.15
CA GLU A 57 34.05 -29.58 -10.78
C GLU A 57 32.88 -28.81 -10.15
N PRO A 58 32.29 -29.27 -9.03
CA PRO A 58 31.16 -28.57 -8.43
C PRO A 58 31.65 -27.26 -7.81
N GLN A 59 31.42 -26.15 -8.54
CA GLN A 59 31.51 -24.80 -7.98
C GLN A 59 30.74 -24.76 -6.65
N ARG A 60 31.47 -24.54 -5.56
CA ARG A 60 30.90 -24.25 -4.24
C ARG A 60 29.95 -23.05 -4.39
N GLN A 61 28.65 -23.31 -4.34
CA GLN A 61 27.66 -22.27 -4.15
C GLN A 61 27.94 -21.54 -2.82
N PRO A 62 27.76 -20.21 -2.74
CA PRO A 62 27.84 -19.50 -1.47
C PRO A 62 26.73 -20.04 -0.56
N THR A 63 27.12 -20.85 0.42
CA THR A 63 26.18 -21.37 1.41
C THR A 63 25.66 -20.20 2.23
N ARG A 64 24.41 -19.78 1.96
CA ARG A 64 23.66 -18.95 2.90
C ARG A 64 23.64 -19.73 4.22
N LYS A 65 24.34 -19.25 5.24
CA LYS A 65 24.26 -19.84 6.58
C LYS A 65 22.79 -19.98 6.93
N PRO A 66 22.31 -21.16 7.36
CA PRO A 66 20.92 -21.32 7.74
C PRO A 66 20.59 -20.31 8.83
N ARG A 67 19.42 -19.64 8.75
CA ARG A 67 18.91 -18.84 9.87
C ARG A 67 18.94 -19.76 11.09
N ARG A 68 19.78 -19.44 12.08
CA ARG A 68 19.79 -20.18 13.34
C ARG A 68 18.35 -20.17 13.85
N LYS A 69 17.77 -21.35 14.07
CA LYS A 69 16.47 -21.45 14.73
C LYS A 69 16.64 -20.75 16.07
N ARG A 70 15.82 -19.74 16.32
CA ARG A 70 15.87 -19.00 17.58
C ARG A 70 15.41 -19.99 18.65
N ASP A 71 16.21 -20.20 19.69
CA ASP A 71 15.91 -21.13 20.79
C ASP A 71 14.70 -20.66 21.64
N SER A 72 14.15 -19.48 21.34
CA SER A 72 13.14 -18.78 22.13
C SER A 72 11.81 -18.61 21.39
N ILE A 73 10.72 -18.83 22.13
CA ILE A 73 9.31 -18.74 21.72
C ILE A 73 8.99 -17.49 20.89
N GLN A 74 8.35 -17.74 19.74
CA GLN A 74 7.20 -17.11 19.03
C GLN A 74 6.71 -15.67 19.34
N TYR A 75 7.25 -14.93 20.29
CA TYR A 75 6.73 -13.59 20.60
C TYR A 75 7.34 -12.54 19.68
N ARG A 76 6.55 -12.16 18.67
CA ARG A 76 6.83 -10.98 17.82
C ARG A 76 6.61 -9.66 18.57
N ASP A 77 5.98 -9.73 19.75
CA ASP A 77 5.53 -8.61 20.55
C ASP A 77 6.29 -8.54 21.88
N ALA A 78 7.10 -7.49 22.05
CA ALA A 78 7.91 -7.29 23.25
C ALA A 78 7.08 -7.04 24.53
N GLY A 79 5.88 -6.46 24.42
CA GLY A 79 4.99 -6.26 25.58
C GLY A 79 4.45 -7.59 26.08
N LYS A 80 3.91 -8.42 25.16
CA LYS A 80 3.45 -9.78 25.49
C LYS A 80 4.56 -10.65 26.07
N TRP A 81 5.77 -10.52 25.50
CA TRP A 81 6.91 -11.28 26.00
C TRP A 81 7.33 -10.82 27.40
N ARG A 82 7.32 -9.50 27.64
CA ARG A 82 7.57 -8.94 28.96
C ARG A 82 6.55 -9.41 30.00
N ASP A 83 5.26 -9.43 29.66
CA ASP A 83 4.22 -9.88 30.59
C ASP A 83 4.36 -11.36 30.94
N LEU A 84 4.76 -12.20 29.97
CA LEU A 84 5.11 -13.59 30.25
C LEU A 84 6.33 -13.71 31.17
N VAL A 85 7.40 -12.97 30.89
CA VAL A 85 8.61 -12.99 31.74
C VAL A 85 8.27 -12.57 33.16
N VAL A 86 7.45 -11.52 33.33
CA VAL A 86 6.95 -11.09 34.63
C VAL A 86 6.18 -12.21 35.32
N HIS A 87 5.21 -12.81 34.64
CA HIS A 87 4.36 -13.87 35.19
C HIS A 87 5.16 -15.08 35.66
N GLU A 88 6.05 -15.60 34.80
CA GLU A 88 6.84 -16.79 35.12
C GLU A 88 7.89 -16.52 36.19
N TRP A 89 8.54 -15.34 36.17
CA TRP A 89 9.50 -14.97 37.21
C TRP A 89 8.79 -14.83 38.56
N GLU A 90 7.62 -14.18 38.61
CA GLU A 90 6.83 -14.05 39.83
C GLU A 90 6.37 -15.41 40.39
N ALA A 91 6.03 -16.36 39.50
CA ALA A 91 5.58 -17.69 39.91
C ALA A 91 6.71 -18.61 40.39
N VAL A 92 7.86 -18.59 39.71
CA VAL A 92 8.93 -19.58 39.92
C VAL A 92 10.06 -19.05 40.80
N ALA A 93 10.37 -17.76 40.73
CA ALA A 93 11.58 -17.20 41.32
C ALA A 93 11.42 -15.75 41.83
N PRO A 94 10.38 -15.41 42.61
CA PRO A 94 10.04 -14.02 42.94
C PRO A 94 11.13 -13.26 43.71
N GLY A 95 11.97 -13.97 44.49
CA GLY A 95 13.08 -13.40 45.25
C GLY A 95 14.43 -13.42 44.55
N GLU A 96 14.53 -14.05 43.37
CA GLU A 96 15.80 -14.22 42.68
C GLU A 96 16.19 -12.97 41.90
N THR A 97 17.50 -12.73 41.84
CA THR A 97 18.09 -11.71 40.97
C THR A 97 18.54 -12.38 39.67
N LEU A 98 17.85 -12.10 38.57
CA LEU A 98 18.19 -12.62 37.25
C LEU A 98 18.84 -11.51 36.43
N ALA A 99 19.93 -11.82 35.72
CA ALA A 99 20.69 -10.84 34.93
C ALA A 99 21.10 -9.57 35.72
N GLY A 100 21.29 -9.69 37.04
CA GLY A 100 21.64 -8.57 37.91
C GLY A 100 20.51 -7.59 38.21
N MET A 101 19.25 -7.96 37.93
CA MET A 101 18.07 -7.16 38.30
C MET A 101 17.06 -7.98 39.09
N THR A 102 16.35 -7.30 39.98
CA THR A 102 15.17 -7.84 40.66
C THR A 102 13.94 -7.79 39.76
N LEU A 103 12.89 -8.56 40.09
CA LEU A 103 11.62 -8.50 39.36
C LEU A 103 11.03 -7.07 39.32
N GLY A 104 11.19 -6.29 40.41
CA GLY A 104 10.74 -4.90 40.48
C GLY A 104 11.50 -3.98 39.50
N GLU A 105 12.83 -4.11 39.45
CA GLU A 105 13.66 -3.35 38.52
C GLU A 105 13.39 -3.72 37.06
N PHE A 106 13.15 -5.00 36.77
CA PHE A 106 12.74 -5.45 35.44
C PHE A 106 11.40 -4.85 35.02
N LYS A 107 10.39 -4.87 35.91
CA LYS A 107 9.07 -4.25 35.68
C LYS A 107 9.23 -2.76 35.36
N ALA A 108 10.02 -2.03 36.16
CA ALA A 108 10.27 -0.61 35.96
C ALA A 108 11.02 -0.30 34.65
N ALA A 109 12.07 -1.07 34.32
CA ALA A 109 12.86 -0.88 33.10
C ALA A 109 12.04 -1.11 31.82
N THR A 110 11.00 -1.93 31.90
CA THR A 110 10.17 -2.32 30.74
C THR A 110 8.82 -1.60 30.66
N GLU A 111 8.46 -0.83 31.69
CA GLU A 111 7.16 -0.15 31.81
C GLU A 111 6.86 0.76 30.61
N ARG A 112 7.88 1.43 30.08
CA ARG A 112 7.73 2.31 28.91
C ARG A 112 7.12 1.60 27.70
N VAL A 113 7.51 0.34 27.45
CA VAL A 113 6.98 -0.41 26.29
C VAL A 113 5.48 -0.64 26.43
N VAL A 114 4.99 -0.88 27.65
CA VAL A 114 3.56 -1.05 27.94
C VAL A 114 2.82 0.27 27.75
N ALA A 115 3.34 1.36 28.33
CA ALA A 115 2.73 2.69 28.23
C ALA A 115 2.59 3.20 26.79
N GLU A 116 3.63 3.04 25.96
CA GLU A 116 3.61 3.47 24.56
C GLU A 116 2.64 2.63 23.72
N ARG A 117 2.45 1.34 24.07
CA ARG A 117 1.48 0.46 23.40
C ARG A 117 0.04 0.84 23.70
N GLU A 118 -0.28 1.13 24.95
CA GLU A 118 -1.59 1.66 25.32
C GLU A 118 -1.85 3.01 24.67
N THR A 119 -0.82 3.86 24.58
CA THR A 119 -0.90 5.13 23.84
C THR A 119 -1.20 4.90 22.36
N LEU A 120 -0.53 3.96 21.70
CA LEU A 120 -0.77 3.61 20.30
C LEU A 120 -2.18 3.04 20.09
N LYS A 121 -2.67 2.21 21.01
CA LYS A 121 -4.03 1.67 20.97
C LYS A 121 -5.07 2.79 21.05
N ARG A 122 -4.89 3.75 21.95
CA ARG A 122 -5.74 4.95 22.04
C ARG A 122 -5.73 5.75 20.74
N LEU A 123 -4.55 6.07 20.23
CA LEU A 123 -4.39 6.84 18.98
C LEU A 123 -5.06 6.16 17.78
N ARG A 124 -4.99 4.83 17.67
CA ARG A 124 -5.70 4.07 16.63
C ARG A 124 -7.22 4.21 16.76
N GLY A 125 -7.73 4.22 18.00
CA GLY A 125 -9.13 4.53 18.29
C GLY A 125 -9.49 5.95 17.86
N ASP A 126 -8.66 6.93 18.20
CA ASP A 126 -8.87 8.35 17.86
C ASP A 126 -8.89 8.58 16.34
N VAL A 127 -7.97 7.95 15.60
CA VAL A 127 -7.91 8.01 14.13
C VAL A 127 -9.17 7.40 13.52
N THR A 128 -9.59 6.22 13.99
CA THR A 128 -10.82 5.57 13.51
C THR A 128 -12.04 6.46 13.77
N GLY A 129 -12.14 7.05 14.96
CA GLY A 129 -13.20 7.99 15.31
C GLY A 129 -13.20 9.25 14.46
N ALA A 130 -12.02 9.82 14.17
CA ALA A 130 -11.88 10.99 13.30
C ALA A 130 -12.30 10.68 11.85
N ILE A 131 -11.94 9.51 11.32
CA ILE A 131 -12.38 9.06 9.99
C ILE A 131 -13.90 8.94 9.94
N ALA A 132 -14.52 8.33 10.97
CA ALA A 132 -15.97 8.18 11.03
C ALA A 132 -16.70 9.54 11.05
N ARG A 133 -16.22 10.49 11.87
CA ARG A 133 -16.77 11.86 11.93
C ARG A 133 -16.62 12.61 10.60
N ARG A 134 -15.45 12.52 9.96
CA ARG A 134 -15.23 13.10 8.63
C ARG A 134 -16.20 12.51 7.62
N ASN A 135 -16.31 11.19 7.54
CA ASN A 135 -17.21 10.54 6.60
C ASN A 135 -18.68 10.94 6.82
N ALA A 136 -19.12 11.09 8.07
CA ALA A 136 -20.46 11.59 8.37
C ALA A 136 -20.66 13.02 7.86
N ALA A 137 -19.72 13.92 8.15
CA ALA A 137 -19.75 15.30 7.67
C ALA A 137 -19.74 15.38 6.13
N ASP A 138 -18.94 14.54 5.46
CA ASP A 138 -18.87 14.46 4.00
C ASP A 138 -20.22 14.01 3.40
N GLN A 139 -20.92 13.06 4.04
CA GLN A 139 -22.25 12.64 3.59
C GLN A 139 -23.27 13.77 3.69
N ASP A 140 -23.24 14.54 4.77
CA ASP A 140 -24.17 15.66 4.95
C ASP A 140 -23.86 16.80 3.98
N ALA A 141 -22.57 17.11 3.76
CA ALA A 141 -22.14 18.04 2.73
C ALA A 141 -22.61 17.59 1.34
N LYS A 142 -22.45 16.31 1.01
CA LYS A 142 -22.89 15.75 -0.28
C LYS A 142 -24.40 15.89 -0.49
N LYS A 143 -25.22 15.68 0.54
CA LYS A 143 -26.68 15.89 0.46
C LYS A 143 -27.01 17.36 0.15
N ALA A 144 -26.35 18.29 0.83
CA ALA A 144 -26.56 19.72 0.63
C ALA A 144 -26.15 20.16 -0.79
N ILE A 145 -24.96 19.73 -1.24
CA ILE A 145 -24.45 19.99 -2.59
C ILE A 145 -25.42 19.45 -3.65
N ASN A 146 -25.85 18.19 -3.51
CA ASN A 146 -26.81 17.59 -4.46
C ASN A 146 -28.14 18.35 -4.49
N ARG A 147 -28.63 18.83 -3.35
CA ARG A 147 -29.87 19.64 -3.30
C ARG A 147 -29.74 20.92 -4.12
N VAL A 148 -28.60 21.61 -4.02
CA VAL A 148 -28.31 22.81 -4.84
C VAL A 148 -28.32 22.45 -6.32
N ILE A 149 -27.66 21.34 -6.69
CA ILE A 149 -27.55 20.90 -8.08
C ILE A 149 -28.92 20.54 -8.66
N TYR A 150 -29.78 19.86 -7.89
CA TYR A 150 -31.17 19.64 -8.30
C TYR A 150 -31.94 20.96 -8.47
N GLY A 151 -31.67 21.96 -7.62
CA GLY A 151 -32.20 23.32 -7.80
C GLY A 151 -31.71 23.98 -9.09
N VAL A 152 -30.44 23.85 -9.45
CA VAL A 152 -29.88 24.36 -10.72
C VAL A 152 -30.60 23.70 -11.91
N LYS A 153 -30.76 22.37 -11.89
CA LYS A 153 -31.47 21.63 -12.95
C LYS A 153 -32.93 22.03 -13.08
N ALA A 154 -33.61 22.31 -11.98
CA ALA A 154 -35.02 22.72 -11.97
C ALA A 154 -35.23 24.23 -12.21
N SER A 155 -34.15 25.03 -12.21
CA SER A 155 -34.24 26.48 -12.35
C SER A 155 -34.61 26.89 -13.78
N PRO A 156 -35.64 27.71 -13.98
CA PRO A 156 -35.97 28.26 -15.30
C PRO A 156 -34.86 29.13 -15.91
N ARG A 157 -33.97 29.70 -15.08
CA ARG A 157 -32.87 30.56 -15.53
C ARG A 157 -31.62 29.79 -15.93
N PHE A 158 -31.38 28.63 -15.32
CA PHE A 158 -30.19 27.82 -15.57
C PHE A 158 -30.61 26.53 -16.29
N GLY A 159 -31.05 25.51 -15.57
CA GLY A 159 -31.45 24.25 -16.17
C GLY A 159 -30.27 23.34 -16.56
N PRO A 160 -30.56 22.15 -17.11
CA PRO A 160 -29.58 21.08 -17.35
C PRO A 160 -28.59 21.37 -18.49
N ASP A 161 -28.86 22.36 -19.35
CA ASP A 161 -27.99 22.77 -20.45
C ASP A 161 -27.30 24.12 -20.21
N SER A 162 -27.35 24.64 -18.97
CA SER A 162 -26.71 25.92 -18.64
C SER A 162 -25.19 25.84 -18.49
N ASP A 163 -24.55 26.98 -18.74
CA ASP A 163 -23.12 27.19 -18.46
C ASP A 163 -22.77 26.90 -17.00
N LEU A 164 -23.62 27.28 -16.05
CA LEU A 164 -23.41 27.01 -14.62
C LEU A 164 -23.37 25.49 -14.37
N TYR A 165 -24.33 24.73 -14.90
CA TYR A 165 -24.36 23.28 -14.73
C TYR A 165 -23.11 22.61 -15.33
N ARG A 166 -22.65 23.10 -16.50
CA ARG A 166 -21.41 22.63 -17.13
C ARG A 166 -20.16 22.99 -16.32
N GLN A 167 -20.06 24.21 -15.81
CA GLN A 167 -18.93 24.67 -14.99
C GLN A 167 -18.83 23.94 -13.65
N LEU A 168 -19.95 23.45 -13.10
CA LEU A 168 -19.97 22.56 -11.94
C LEU A 168 -19.43 21.15 -12.25
N GLY A 169 -19.03 20.88 -13.50
CA GLY A 169 -18.44 19.61 -13.94
C GLY A 169 -19.45 18.57 -14.40
N TYR A 170 -20.72 18.93 -14.56
CA TYR A 170 -21.74 18.04 -15.10
C TYR A 170 -21.75 18.11 -16.62
N VAL A 171 -21.97 16.96 -17.26
CA VAL A 171 -22.26 16.90 -18.70
C VAL A 171 -23.69 17.37 -18.92
N THR A 172 -23.91 18.25 -19.89
CA THR A 172 -25.24 18.78 -20.26
C THR A 172 -26.08 17.71 -20.98
N ASP A 173 -27.39 17.92 -21.13
CA ASP A 173 -28.26 16.97 -21.83
C ASP A 173 -28.01 17.01 -23.34
N LEU A 174 -27.73 18.18 -23.91
CA LEU A 174 -27.30 18.35 -25.29
C LEU A 174 -26.01 17.55 -25.61
N GLU A 175 -25.00 17.64 -24.75
CA GLU A 175 -23.76 16.87 -24.90
C GLU A 175 -24.01 15.36 -24.79
N ARG A 176 -24.85 14.92 -23.84
CA ARG A 176 -25.25 13.50 -23.71
C ARG A 176 -25.92 12.96 -24.96
N GLN A 177 -26.83 13.73 -25.56
CA GLN A 177 -27.51 13.33 -26.81
C GLN A 177 -26.52 13.22 -27.97
N SER A 178 -25.57 14.16 -28.07
CA SER A 178 -24.56 14.18 -29.15
C SER A 178 -23.60 12.98 -29.09
N ALA A 179 -23.28 12.48 -27.89
CA ALA A 179 -22.41 11.32 -27.69
C ALA A 179 -23.03 9.98 -28.13
N THR A 180 -24.34 9.96 -28.44
CA THR A 180 -25.05 8.73 -28.84
C THR A 180 -24.92 8.44 -30.35
N LYS A 181 -24.35 9.35 -31.15
CA LYS A 181 -24.00 9.05 -32.54
C LYS A 181 -22.69 8.26 -32.60
N ARG A 182 -22.76 6.95 -32.35
CA ARG A 182 -21.77 6.03 -32.92
C ARG A 182 -21.89 6.16 -34.43
N VAL A 183 -20.85 6.66 -35.07
CA VAL A 183 -20.69 6.59 -36.52
C VAL A 183 -20.60 5.10 -36.84
N ASP A 184 -21.72 4.50 -37.23
CA ASP A 184 -21.67 3.26 -37.98
C ASP A 184 -21.13 3.65 -39.36
N THR A 185 -19.83 3.50 -39.56
CA THR A 185 -19.22 3.58 -40.89
C THR A 185 -19.71 2.35 -41.66
N GLY A 186 -20.97 2.41 -42.10
CA GLY A 186 -21.52 1.51 -43.08
C GLY A 186 -20.76 1.70 -44.39
N ASN A 187 -19.87 0.77 -44.68
CA ASN A 187 -19.18 0.66 -45.97
C ASN A 187 -20.23 0.22 -47.02
N GLY A 188 -21.04 1.17 -47.49
CA GLY A 188 -21.90 1.01 -48.66
C GLY A 188 -21.14 1.46 -49.89
N GLU A 189 -20.28 0.60 -50.43
CA GLU A 189 -19.72 0.78 -51.77
C GLU A 189 -20.41 -0.22 -52.71
N SER A 190 -21.49 0.26 -53.35
CA SER A 190 -22.03 -0.33 -54.56
C SER A 190 -21.07 -0.01 -55.71
N THR A 191 -20.27 -0.98 -56.13
CA THR A 191 -19.71 -1.00 -57.49
C THR A 191 -20.60 -1.84 -58.39
N ASP A 192 -21.28 -1.12 -59.27
CA ASP A 192 -22.02 -1.57 -60.45
C ASP A 192 -21.04 -2.23 -61.45
N GLN A 193 -21.24 -3.52 -61.77
CA GLN A 193 -20.80 -4.22 -63.00
C GLN A 193 -21.71 -5.41 -63.31
#